data_AF-A0A7S2Q6Y0-F1
#
_entry.id   AF-A0A7S2Q6Y0-F1
#
_cell.length_a   1.000
_cell.length_b   1.000
_cell.length_c   1.000
_cell.angle_alpha   90.00
_cell.angle_beta   90.00
_cell.angle_gamma   90.00
#
_symmetry.space_group_name_H-M   'P 1'
#
loop_
_entity.id
_entity.type
_entity.pdbx_description
1 polymer ?
#
loop_
_entity_poly.entity_id
_entity_poly.type
_entity_poly.pdbx_seq_one_letter_code
_entity_poly.pdbx_strand_id
1 'polypeptide(L)'
;PGRAAMAGGAGDYSVPAWKAVCILAAVAAATAAGAALDVRRKGGAGEDTGPRYWVLGMLISSYALLIPGLFSHLFKSNTNLFGTETLSEYDETMVSLVGRLAHDAMYLGAVLVTLYAMVVPTLKLVLLALGAFLKRRGTEHQRLARLCIVVVQAVSKWASPDMFAYILLMYLIRGWDKPPEVNSHMDLGLGFTCFCTFCVGSTVSSLG
;
A
#
# COMPACT_ATOMS: atom_id res chain seq x y z
N PRO A 1 -40.94 -8.59 -31.36
CA PRO A 1 -40.83 -9.80 -30.50
C PRO A 1 -39.42 -10.42 -30.58
N GLY A 2 -38.52 -10.31 -29.61
CA GLY A 2 -38.48 -9.57 -28.36
C GLY A 2 -37.01 -9.30 -28.06
N ARG A 3 -36.63 -8.02 -27.99
CA ARG A 3 -35.37 -7.59 -27.38
C ARG A 3 -35.66 -7.50 -25.88
N ALA A 4 -35.51 -8.62 -25.19
CA ALA A 4 -35.55 -8.65 -23.73
C ALA A 4 -34.19 -8.23 -23.20
N ALA A 5 -34.24 -7.18 -22.39
CA ALA A 5 -33.14 -6.62 -21.63
C ALA A 5 -32.34 -7.69 -20.88
N MET A 6 -31.04 -7.76 -21.14
CA MET A 6 -30.06 -8.22 -20.16
C MET A 6 -29.22 -7.02 -19.75
N ALA A 7 -29.85 -6.12 -18.99
CA ALA A 7 -29.15 -5.26 -18.07
C ALA A 7 -28.66 -6.16 -16.92
N GLY A 8 -27.63 -6.96 -17.19
CA GLY A 8 -26.92 -7.70 -16.17
C GLY A 8 -26.21 -6.68 -15.30
N GLY A 9 -26.60 -6.61 -14.02
CA GLY A 9 -26.06 -5.67 -13.05
C GLY A 9 -24.54 -5.75 -13.02
N ALA A 10 -23.89 -4.74 -13.57
CA ALA A 10 -22.53 -4.38 -13.20
C ALA A 10 -22.59 -3.99 -11.72
N GLY A 11 -22.38 -4.97 -10.84
CA GLY A 11 -22.21 -4.67 -9.43
C GLY A 11 -21.03 -3.72 -9.31
N ASP A 12 -21.27 -2.54 -8.76
CA ASP A 12 -20.22 -1.59 -8.38
C ASP A 12 -19.37 -2.23 -7.27
N TYR A 13 -18.40 -3.05 -7.66
CA TYR A 13 -17.43 -3.67 -6.75
C TYR A 13 -16.16 -2.85 -6.60
N SER A 14 -16.12 -1.66 -7.21
CA SER A 14 -15.13 -0.64 -6.89
C SER A 14 -15.19 -0.32 -5.40
N VAL A 15 -14.02 -0.17 -4.75
CA VAL A 15 -13.99 0.30 -3.37
C VAL A 15 -14.79 1.60 -3.33
N PRO A 16 -15.88 1.66 -2.54
CA PRO A 16 -16.71 2.86 -2.50
C PRO A 16 -15.82 4.04 -2.17
N ALA A 17 -15.91 5.13 -2.95
CA ALA A 17 -15.01 6.28 -2.83
C ALA A 17 -14.92 6.79 -1.38
N TRP A 18 -16.01 6.68 -0.62
CA TRP A 18 -16.05 7.03 0.80
C TRP A 18 -15.06 6.23 1.66
N LYS A 19 -14.81 4.94 1.40
CA LYS A 19 -13.84 4.14 2.16
C LYS A 19 -12.41 4.65 1.95
N ALA A 20 -12.05 4.96 0.70
CA ALA A 20 -10.76 5.54 0.38
C ALA A 20 -10.59 6.92 1.06
N VAL A 21 -11.63 7.75 1.00
CA VAL A 21 -11.66 9.05 1.71
C VAL A 21 -11.50 8.86 3.22
N CYS A 22 -12.17 7.89 3.83
CA CYS A 22 -12.02 7.60 5.26
C CYS A 22 -10.60 7.19 5.63
N ILE A 23 -9.94 6.33 4.84
CA ILE A 23 -8.55 5.92 5.07
C ILE A 23 -7.62 7.13 5.02
N LEU A 24 -7.74 7.95 3.97
CA LEU A 24 -6.93 9.17 3.82
C LEU A 24 -7.19 10.18 4.94
N ALA A 25 -8.47 10.37 5.30
CA ALA A 25 -8.87 11.26 6.39
C ALA A 25 -8.32 10.79 7.75
N ALA A 26 -8.28 9.48 8.00
CA ALA A 26 -7.70 8.92 9.22
C ALA A 26 -6.20 9.21 9.32
N VAL A 27 -5.44 9.02 8.24
CA VAL A 27 -4.01 9.34 8.19
C VAL A 27 -3.78 10.85 8.34
N ALA A 28 -4.59 11.67 7.66
CA ALA A 28 -4.52 13.12 7.76
C ALA A 28 -4.83 13.61 9.19
N ALA A 29 -5.86 13.06 9.84
CA ALA A 29 -6.22 13.38 11.21
C ALA A 29 -5.11 12.98 12.20
N ALA A 30 -4.51 11.79 12.06
CA ALA A 30 -3.39 11.37 12.88
C ALA A 30 -2.16 12.29 12.72
N THR A 31 -1.90 12.70 11.48
CA THR A 31 -0.81 13.64 11.16
C THR A 31 -1.10 15.03 11.75
N ALA A 32 -2.31 15.54 11.61
CA ALA A 32 -2.74 16.82 12.16
C ALA A 32 -2.72 16.84 13.70
N ALA A 33 -3.12 15.74 14.34
CA ALA A 33 -3.02 15.59 15.79
C ALA A 33 -1.56 15.64 16.26
N GLY A 34 -0.65 14.95 15.55
CA GLY A 34 0.78 15.04 15.82
C GLY A 34 1.34 16.45 15.63
N ALA A 35 0.92 17.15 14.57
CA ALA A 35 1.32 18.54 14.33
C ALA A 35 0.80 19.50 15.42
N ALA A 36 -0.43 19.31 15.90
CA ALA A 36 -0.97 20.09 17.01
C ALA A 36 -0.18 19.88 18.32
N LEU A 37 0.28 18.66 18.58
CA LEU A 37 1.16 18.36 19.72
C LEU A 37 2.54 19.02 19.56
N ASP A 38 3.11 19.03 18.36
CA ASP A 38 4.37 19.73 18.06
C ASP A 38 4.25 21.25 18.32
N VAL A 39 3.15 21.89 17.91
CA VAL A 39 2.90 23.32 18.16
C VAL A 39 2.76 23.61 19.66
N ARG A 40 2.03 22.77 20.40
CA ARG A 40 1.89 22.91 21.86
C ARG A 40 3.24 22.78 22.58
N ARG A 41 4.11 21.88 22.11
CA ARG A 41 5.45 21.67 22.69
C ARG A 41 6.39 22.85 22.43
N LYS A 42 6.37 23.44 21.23
CA LYS A 42 7.19 24.61 20.89
C LYS A 42 6.87 25.86 21.71
N GLY A 43 5.70 25.93 22.33
CA GLY A 43 5.34 26.98 23.30
C GLY A 43 6.11 26.91 24.62
N GLY A 44 6.78 25.78 24.92
CA GLY A 44 7.69 25.64 26.07
C GLY A 44 9.15 25.78 25.63
N ALA A 45 9.89 26.70 26.23
CA ALA A 45 11.23 27.17 25.84
C ALA A 45 12.39 26.15 25.97
N GLY A 46 12.26 24.92 25.44
CA GLY A 46 13.29 23.88 25.49
C GLY A 46 13.82 23.47 24.12
N GLU A 47 15.14 23.33 24.00
CA GLU A 47 15.88 22.90 22.79
C GLU A 47 15.27 21.67 22.10
N ASP A 48 15.01 21.84 20.81
CA ASP A 48 14.21 20.97 19.93
C ASP A 48 15.00 19.71 19.49
N THR A 49 15.37 18.84 20.43
CA THR A 49 16.16 17.61 20.15
C THR A 49 15.32 16.35 19.91
N GLY A 50 14.00 16.43 20.10
CA GLY A 50 13.07 15.30 19.97
C GLY A 50 12.69 14.91 18.52
N PRO A 51 12.14 13.71 18.29
CA PRO A 51 11.44 13.41 17.04
C PRO A 51 10.15 14.24 16.94
N ARG A 52 9.83 14.72 15.72
CA ARG A 52 8.61 15.47 15.42
C ARG A 52 7.40 14.53 15.55
N TYR A 53 6.41 14.91 16.35
CA TYR A 53 5.24 14.06 16.61
C TYR A 53 4.34 13.90 15.39
N TRP A 54 4.29 14.88 14.48
CA TRP A 54 3.56 14.73 13.20
C TRP A 54 4.13 13.60 12.34
N VAL A 55 5.47 13.47 12.29
CA VAL A 55 6.16 12.39 11.56
C VAL A 55 5.82 11.05 12.19
N LEU A 56 5.85 10.98 13.53
CA LEU A 56 5.51 9.76 14.26
C LEU A 56 4.05 9.34 14.05
N GLY A 57 3.11 10.31 14.10
CA GLY A 57 1.68 10.06 13.86
C GLY A 57 1.42 9.57 12.43
N MET A 58 2.06 10.19 11.44
CA MET A 58 1.98 9.77 10.04
C MET A 58 2.57 8.37 9.84
N LEU A 59 3.72 8.08 10.47
CA LEU A 59 4.39 6.78 10.39
C LEU A 59 3.50 5.67 11.00
N ILE A 60 3.01 5.86 12.23
CA ILE A 60 2.20 4.86 12.94
C ILE A 60 0.91 4.59 12.19
N SER A 61 0.18 5.65 11.78
CA SER A 61 -1.07 5.48 11.04
C SER A 61 -0.87 4.80 9.69
N SER A 62 0.20 5.15 8.97
CA SER A 62 0.54 4.48 7.70
C SER A 62 0.87 3.01 7.90
N TYR A 63 1.69 2.65 8.89
CA TYR A 63 2.03 1.25 9.18
C TYR A 63 0.85 0.44 9.70
N ALA A 64 -0.09 1.06 10.42
CA ALA A 64 -1.34 0.41 10.79
C ALA A 64 -2.15 -0.03 9.55
N LEU A 65 -2.03 0.68 8.42
CA LEU A 65 -2.65 0.32 7.15
C LEU A 65 -1.90 -0.77 6.37
N LEU A 66 -0.65 -1.09 6.74
CA LEU A 66 0.11 -2.17 6.09
C LEU A 66 -0.56 -3.54 6.32
N ILE A 67 -1.06 -3.78 7.54
CA ILE A 67 -1.72 -5.04 7.91
C ILE A 67 -2.97 -5.27 7.05
N PRO A 68 -3.98 -4.37 7.01
CA PRO A 68 -5.11 -4.55 6.12
C PRO A 68 -4.68 -4.46 4.64
N GLY A 69 -3.60 -3.76 4.30
CA GLY A 69 -3.04 -3.76 2.95
C GLY A 69 -2.56 -5.12 2.45
N LEU A 70 -1.95 -5.92 3.33
CA LEU A 70 -1.43 -7.25 3.02
C LEU A 70 -2.50 -8.35 3.06
N PHE A 71 -3.42 -8.27 4.03
CA PHE A 71 -4.39 -9.32 4.31
C PHE A 71 -5.78 -9.08 3.71
N SER A 72 -6.09 -7.85 3.28
CA SER A 72 -7.35 -7.61 2.56
C SER A 72 -7.19 -7.86 1.07
N HIS A 73 -8.33 -8.01 0.40
CA HIS A 73 -8.39 -8.23 -1.04
C HIS A 73 -7.70 -7.10 -1.81
N LEU A 74 -6.75 -7.49 -2.67
CA LEU A 74 -6.09 -6.60 -3.63
C LEU A 74 -6.85 -6.53 -4.94
N PHE A 75 -7.27 -7.68 -5.45
CA PHE A 75 -7.97 -7.79 -6.71
C PHE A 75 -9.21 -8.65 -6.52
N LYS A 76 -10.31 -8.15 -7.09
CA LYS A 76 -11.50 -8.95 -7.41
C LYS A 76 -11.58 -9.02 -8.91
N SER A 77 -11.44 -10.22 -9.48
CA SER A 77 -11.65 -10.42 -10.92
C SER A 77 -12.83 -11.34 -11.17
N ASN A 78 -13.79 -10.85 -11.96
CA ASN A 78 -14.86 -11.66 -12.51
C ASN A 78 -14.62 -11.82 -14.01
N THR A 79 -14.33 -13.05 -14.42
CA THR A 79 -14.18 -13.43 -15.83
C THR A 79 -15.43 -14.16 -16.30
N ASN A 80 -16.14 -13.55 -17.25
CA ASN A 80 -17.25 -14.17 -17.97
C ASN A 80 -16.72 -14.65 -19.33
N LEU A 81 -16.56 -15.96 -19.50
CA LEU A 81 -16.27 -16.56 -20.79
C LEU A 81 -17.60 -16.95 -21.45
N PHE A 82 -17.96 -16.33 -22.57
CA PHE A 82 -19.11 -16.71 -23.42
C PHE A 82 -20.52 -16.58 -22.81
N GLY A 83 -20.75 -15.67 -21.86
CA GLY A 83 -22.11 -15.32 -21.41
C GLY A 83 -22.86 -16.42 -20.62
N THR A 84 -22.20 -17.53 -20.31
CA THR A 84 -22.72 -18.62 -19.48
C THR A 84 -21.84 -18.79 -18.25
N GLU A 85 -22.37 -18.33 -17.11
CA GLU A 85 -21.87 -18.44 -15.73
C GLU A 85 -20.42 -18.03 -15.44
N THR A 86 -20.26 -17.30 -14.33
CA THR A 86 -18.99 -16.87 -13.75
C THR A 86 -18.10 -18.07 -13.44
N LEU A 87 -17.21 -18.43 -14.37
CA LEU A 87 -16.36 -19.62 -14.28
C LEU A 87 -15.26 -19.50 -13.21
N SER A 88 -14.94 -18.29 -12.74
CA SER A 88 -14.02 -18.09 -11.63
C SER A 88 -14.12 -16.69 -11.05
N GLU A 89 -14.45 -16.61 -9.76
CA GLU A 89 -14.30 -15.40 -8.94
C GLU A 89 -12.91 -15.45 -8.30
N TYR A 90 -12.00 -14.59 -8.76
CA TYR A 90 -10.65 -14.51 -8.19
C TYR A 90 -10.63 -13.42 -7.12
N ASP A 91 -10.53 -13.84 -5.87
CA ASP A 91 -10.48 -12.99 -4.70
C ASP A 91 -9.10 -13.12 -4.03
N GLU A 92 -8.17 -12.24 -4.37
CA GLU A 92 -6.75 -12.45 -4.04
C GLU A 92 -6.23 -11.43 -3.02
N THR A 93 -5.63 -11.93 -1.95
CA THR A 93 -4.77 -11.15 -1.04
C THR A 93 -3.33 -11.18 -1.56
N MET A 94 -2.44 -10.29 -1.06
CA MET A 94 -1.00 -10.35 -1.43
C MET A 94 -0.41 -11.72 -1.12
N VAL A 95 -0.80 -12.30 0.02
CA VAL A 95 -0.31 -13.60 0.47
C VAL A 95 -0.79 -14.72 -0.46
N SER A 96 -2.06 -14.67 -0.89
CA SER A 96 -2.61 -15.61 -1.87
C SER A 96 -1.91 -15.50 -3.22
N LEU A 97 -1.66 -14.28 -3.70
CA LEU A 97 -0.95 -14.03 -4.95
C LEU A 97 0.45 -14.62 -4.92
N VAL A 98 1.20 -14.42 -3.83
CA VAL A 98 2.53 -15.04 -3.65
C VAL A 98 2.43 -16.57 -3.65
N GLY A 99 1.45 -17.12 -2.92
CA GLY A 99 1.22 -18.57 -2.87
C GLY A 99 0.94 -19.18 -4.24
N ARG A 100 0.13 -18.50 -5.07
CA ARG A 100 -0.17 -18.92 -6.44
C ARG A 100 1.04 -18.81 -7.36
N LEU A 101 1.76 -17.68 -7.31
CA LEU A 101 2.99 -17.52 -8.11
C LEU A 101 4.03 -18.61 -7.78
N ALA A 102 4.11 -19.02 -6.51
CA ALA A 102 4.97 -20.12 -6.11
C ALA A 102 4.46 -21.48 -6.63
N HIS A 103 3.15 -21.72 -6.59
CA HIS A 103 2.54 -22.95 -7.09
C HIS A 103 2.66 -23.10 -8.62
N ASP A 104 2.50 -22.02 -9.37
CA ASP A 104 2.55 -21.99 -10.84
C ASP A 104 4.01 -21.96 -11.37
N ALA A 105 4.99 -22.30 -10.53
CA ALA A 105 6.42 -22.28 -10.80
C ALA A 105 6.97 -20.91 -11.26
N MET A 106 6.24 -19.83 -11.02
CA MET A 106 6.64 -18.44 -11.30
C MET A 106 7.44 -17.85 -10.13
N TYR A 107 8.54 -18.51 -9.76
CA TYR A 107 9.34 -18.17 -8.58
C TYR A 107 9.85 -16.73 -8.59
N LEU A 108 10.23 -16.20 -9.76
CA LEU A 108 10.69 -14.83 -9.89
C LEU A 108 9.61 -13.83 -9.45
N GLY A 109 8.36 -14.05 -9.88
CA GLY A 109 7.23 -13.21 -9.49
C GLY A 109 6.95 -13.30 -8.00
N ALA A 110 6.91 -14.53 -7.45
CA ALA A 110 6.69 -14.75 -6.02
C ALA A 110 7.76 -14.05 -5.15
N VAL A 111 9.04 -14.16 -5.54
CA VAL A 111 10.16 -13.52 -4.84
C VAL A 111 10.06 -12.00 -4.93
N LEU A 112 9.81 -11.44 -6.13
CA LEU A 112 9.69 -10.00 -6.30
C LEU A 112 8.54 -9.43 -5.49
N VAL A 113 7.34 -10.03 -5.56
CA VAL A 113 6.17 -9.58 -4.80
C VAL A 113 6.44 -9.66 -3.30
N THR A 114 7.00 -10.76 -2.80
CA THR A 114 7.35 -10.90 -1.38
C THR A 114 8.36 -9.84 -0.95
N LEU A 115 9.39 -9.61 -1.77
CA LEU A 115 10.44 -8.64 -1.47
C LEU A 115 9.89 -7.21 -1.38
N TYR A 116 9.08 -6.79 -2.35
CA TYR A 116 8.52 -5.44 -2.38
C TYR A 116 7.36 -5.24 -1.40
N ALA A 117 6.44 -6.21 -1.28
CA ALA A 117 5.26 -6.05 -0.44
C ALA A 117 5.52 -6.29 1.05
N MET A 118 6.51 -7.12 1.41
CA MET A 118 6.74 -7.52 2.81
C MET A 118 8.15 -7.16 3.31
N VAL A 119 9.19 -7.55 2.58
CA VAL A 119 10.58 -7.40 3.06
C VAL A 119 11.00 -5.93 3.11
N VAL A 120 10.74 -5.17 2.04
CA VAL A 120 11.10 -3.75 1.96
C VAL A 120 10.40 -2.91 3.06
N PRO A 121 9.07 -3.00 3.27
CA PRO A 121 8.39 -2.38 4.39
C PRO A 121 8.96 -2.76 5.76
N THR A 122 9.25 -4.04 5.97
CA THR A 122 9.80 -4.53 7.25
C THR A 122 11.19 -3.98 7.50
N LEU A 123 12.08 -4.03 6.51
CA LEU A 123 13.43 -3.49 6.60
C LEU A 123 13.40 -1.98 6.88
N LYS A 124 12.47 -1.26 6.25
CA LYS A 124 12.26 0.17 6.50
C LYS A 124 11.90 0.44 7.96
N LEU A 125 10.97 -0.32 8.53
CA LEU A 125 10.57 -0.19 9.94
C LEU A 125 11.76 -0.44 10.86
N VAL A 126 12.51 -1.52 10.63
CA VAL A 126 13.69 -1.87 11.42
C VAL A 126 14.75 -0.76 11.36
N LEU A 127 15.05 -0.23 10.17
CA LEU A 127 16.03 0.85 10.01
C LEU A 127 15.57 2.16 10.66
N LEU A 128 14.28 2.50 10.59
CA LEU A 128 13.72 3.67 11.27
C LEU A 128 13.78 3.52 12.79
N ALA A 129 13.41 2.35 13.31
CA ALA A 129 13.49 2.05 14.74
C ALA A 129 14.93 2.09 15.24
N LEU A 130 15.86 1.49 14.49
CA LEU A 130 17.29 1.50 14.78
C LEU A 130 17.85 2.92 14.73
N GLY A 131 17.51 3.71 13.71
CA GLY A 131 17.91 5.12 13.60
C GLY A 131 17.40 5.96 14.77
N ALA A 132 16.15 5.75 15.19
CA ALA A 132 15.57 6.42 16.35
C ALA A 132 16.24 6.01 17.67
N PHE A 133 16.56 4.73 17.84
CA PHE A 133 17.25 4.21 19.02
C PHE A 133 18.70 4.69 19.11
N LEU A 134 19.43 4.65 17.99
CA LEU A 134 20.81 5.12 17.90
C LEU A 134 20.92 6.62 18.13
N LYS A 135 19.94 7.42 17.65
CA LYS A 135 19.88 8.87 17.93
C LYS A 135 19.80 9.17 19.44
N ARG A 136 19.21 8.28 20.24
CA ARG A 136 19.11 8.43 21.71
C ARG A 136 20.40 8.05 22.45
N ARG A 137 21.29 7.29 21.83
CA ARG A 137 22.51 6.76 22.49
C ARG A 137 23.72 7.70 22.48
N GLY A 138 23.66 8.85 21.80
CA GLY A 138 24.71 9.88 21.84
C GLY A 138 25.33 10.21 20.48
N THR A 139 26.32 11.11 20.48
CA THR A 139 26.93 11.72 19.28
C THR A 139 27.73 10.74 18.43
N GLU A 140 28.34 9.72 19.03
CA GLU A 140 29.14 8.70 18.33
C GLU A 140 28.30 7.90 17.32
N HIS A 141 27.05 7.60 17.68
CA HIS A 141 26.12 6.80 16.86
C HIS A 141 25.31 7.66 15.89
N GLN A 142 25.51 8.98 15.88
CA GLN A 142 24.74 9.92 15.08
C GLN A 142 24.99 9.74 13.57
N ARG A 143 26.21 9.31 13.18
CA ARG A 143 26.54 8.96 11.79
C ARG A 143 25.77 7.74 11.31
N LEU A 144 25.68 6.71 12.14
CA LEU A 144 24.91 5.49 11.84
C LEU A 144 23.41 5.77 11.77
N ALA A 145 22.89 6.61 12.68
CA ALA A 145 21.49 7.04 12.63
C ALA A 145 21.18 7.79 11.30
N ARG A 146 22.07 8.68 10.85
CA ARG A 146 21.94 9.36 9.55
C ARG A 146 22.00 8.37 8.38
N LEU A 147 22.93 7.41 8.42
CA LEU A 147 23.03 6.38 7.39
C LEU A 147 21.74 5.56 7.29
N CYS A 148 21.16 5.14 8.42
CA CYS A 148 19.89 4.41 8.45
C CYS A 148 18.77 5.21 7.78
N ILE A 149 18.67 6.51 8.07
CA ILE A 149 17.67 7.40 7.47
C ILE A 149 17.91 7.55 5.96
N VAL A 150 19.16 7.75 5.52
CA VAL A 150 19.49 7.88 4.09
C VAL A 150 19.17 6.59 3.33
N VAL A 151 19.49 5.43 3.90
CA VAL A 151 19.14 4.13 3.31
C VAL A 151 17.62 3.98 3.20
N VAL A 152 16.88 4.33 4.26
CA VAL A 152 15.41 4.31 4.23
C VAL A 152 14.86 5.22 3.14
N GLN A 153 15.38 6.44 2.99
CA GLN A 153 14.96 7.37 1.95
C GLN A 153 15.29 6.86 0.54
N ALA A 154 16.42 6.17 0.36
CA ALA A 154 16.77 5.55 -0.91
C ALA A 154 15.80 4.40 -1.24
N VAL A 155 15.59 3.47 -0.30
CA VAL A 155 14.72 2.30 -0.48
C VAL A 155 13.26 2.70 -0.67
N SER A 156 12.77 3.73 0.03
CA SER A 156 11.37 4.17 -0.04
C SER A 156 10.96 4.65 -1.45
N LYS A 157 11.90 5.16 -2.25
CA LYS A 157 11.64 5.54 -3.64
C LYS A 157 11.34 4.34 -4.53
N TRP A 158 11.88 3.18 -4.18
CA TRP A 158 11.69 1.92 -4.90
C TRP A 158 10.56 1.07 -4.33
N ALA A 159 9.81 1.58 -3.35
CA ALA A 159 8.64 0.90 -2.78
C ALA A 159 7.32 1.29 -3.46
N SER A 160 7.34 2.16 -4.48
CA SER A 160 6.19 2.52 -5.30
C SER A 160 6.10 1.86 -6.70
N PRO A 161 7.19 1.37 -7.34
CA PRO A 161 7.11 0.70 -8.64
C PRO A 161 6.21 -0.54 -8.67
N ASP A 162 6.06 -1.26 -7.55
CA ASP A 162 5.15 -2.41 -7.42
C ASP A 162 3.69 -2.02 -7.69
N MET A 163 3.25 -0.88 -7.16
CA MET A 163 1.93 -0.32 -7.41
C MET A 163 1.72 0.08 -8.86
N PHE A 164 2.75 0.67 -9.47
CA PHE A 164 2.72 0.98 -10.90
C PHE A 164 2.62 -0.30 -11.74
N ALA A 165 3.35 -1.36 -11.39
CA ALA A 165 3.25 -2.64 -12.08
C ALA A 165 1.83 -3.23 -11.99
N TYR A 166 1.18 -3.17 -10.82
CA TYR A 166 -0.21 -3.62 -10.66
C TYR A 166 -1.21 -2.83 -11.49
N ILE A 167 -1.07 -1.50 -11.52
CA ILE A 167 -1.91 -0.63 -12.35
C ILE A 167 -1.67 -0.92 -13.84
N LEU A 168 -0.42 -1.08 -14.27
CA LEU A 168 -0.09 -1.41 -15.66
C LEU A 168 -0.62 -2.79 -16.05
N LEU A 169 -0.52 -3.78 -15.16
CA LEU A 169 -1.09 -5.11 -15.37
C LEU A 169 -2.61 -5.04 -15.52
N MET A 170 -3.28 -4.25 -14.69
CA MET A 170 -4.72 -3.98 -14.81
C MET A 170 -5.09 -3.36 -16.17
N TYR A 171 -4.34 -2.35 -16.61
CA TYR A 171 -4.56 -1.73 -17.92
C TYR A 171 -4.26 -2.67 -19.08
N LEU A 172 -3.24 -3.54 -18.94
CA LEU A 172 -2.90 -4.54 -19.94
C LEU A 172 -4.03 -5.57 -20.09
N ILE A 173 -4.55 -6.07 -18.97
CA ILE A 173 -5.67 -7.03 -18.93
C ILE A 173 -6.92 -6.41 -19.57
N ARG A 174 -7.25 -5.15 -19.24
CA ARG A 174 -8.34 -4.41 -19.89
C ARG A 174 -8.08 -4.14 -21.38
N GLY A 175 -6.83 -3.96 -21.78
CA GLY A 175 -6.43 -3.76 -23.18
C GLY A 175 -6.45 -5.03 -24.03
N TRP A 176 -6.62 -6.21 -23.42
CA TRP A 176 -6.76 -7.50 -24.10
C TRP A 176 -8.21 -7.79 -24.56
N ASP A 177 -9.10 -6.79 -24.52
CA ASP A 177 -10.44 -6.79 -25.14
C ASP A 177 -10.39 -6.80 -26.69
N LYS A 178 -9.65 -7.73 -27.28
CA LYS A 178 -9.70 -8.06 -28.71
C LYS A 178 -10.41 -9.40 -28.89
N PRO A 179 -11.26 -9.57 -29.93
CA PRO A 179 -12.01 -10.81 -30.11
C PRO A 179 -11.05 -12.02 -30.20
N PRO A 180 -11.37 -13.14 -29.52
CA PRO A 180 -12.58 -13.42 -28.74
C PRO A 180 -12.65 -12.63 -27.42
N GLU A 181 -13.81 -12.02 -27.14
CA GLU A 181 -14.04 -11.11 -26.00
C GLU A 181 -13.85 -11.84 -24.65
N VAL A 182 -12.71 -11.63 -24.01
CA VAL A 182 -12.49 -12.05 -22.63
C VAL A 182 -12.90 -10.89 -21.72
N ASN A 183 -14.19 -10.85 -21.36
CA ASN A 183 -14.69 -9.88 -20.37
C ASN A 183 -14.08 -10.19 -19.01
N SER A 184 -12.92 -9.59 -18.74
CA SER A 184 -12.18 -9.70 -17.47
C SER A 184 -12.26 -8.38 -16.71
N HIS A 185 -13.22 -8.29 -15.79
CA HIS A 185 -13.34 -7.13 -14.91
C HIS A 185 -12.43 -7.33 -13.70
N MET A 186 -11.26 -6.68 -13.70
CA MET A 186 -10.40 -6.60 -12.52
C MET A 186 -10.67 -5.30 -11.77
N ASP A 187 -11.05 -5.40 -10.50
CA ASP A 187 -11.27 -4.29 -9.59
C ASP A 187 -10.24 -4.28 -8.45
N LEU A 188 -9.76 -3.08 -8.13
CA LEU A 188 -8.81 -2.84 -7.05
C LEU A 188 -9.57 -2.80 -5.73
N GLY A 189 -9.19 -3.68 -4.81
CA GLY A 189 -9.83 -3.84 -3.51
C GLY A 189 -9.27 -2.91 -2.43
N LEU A 190 -9.82 -3.07 -1.22
CA LEU A 190 -9.45 -2.29 -0.04
C LEU A 190 -7.95 -2.45 0.32
N GLY A 191 -7.40 -3.65 0.11
CA GLY A 191 -5.99 -3.94 0.37
C GLY A 191 -5.08 -3.05 -0.45
N PHE A 192 -5.40 -2.85 -1.73
CA PHE A 192 -4.65 -1.96 -2.61
C PHE A 192 -4.65 -0.52 -2.10
N THR A 193 -5.82 0.04 -1.74
CA THR A 193 -5.91 1.42 -1.23
C THR A 193 -5.14 1.63 0.07
N CYS A 194 -5.25 0.68 1.01
CA CYS A 194 -4.50 0.69 2.27
C CYS A 194 -2.99 0.63 2.00
N PHE A 195 -2.56 -0.27 1.12
CA PHE A 195 -1.16 -0.45 0.75
C PHE A 195 -0.60 0.80 0.03
N CYS A 196 -1.37 1.45 -0.86
CA CYS A 196 -0.98 2.72 -1.51
C CYS A 196 -0.79 3.83 -0.49
N THR A 197 -1.77 3.97 0.40
CA THR A 197 -1.73 5.00 1.44
C THR A 197 -0.54 4.77 2.37
N PHE A 198 -0.24 3.52 2.71
CA PHE A 198 0.97 3.14 3.43
C PHE A 198 2.25 3.53 2.68
N CYS A 199 2.38 3.20 1.39
CA CYS A 199 3.59 3.49 0.62
C CYS A 199 3.86 5.00 0.53
N VAL A 200 2.83 5.80 0.20
CA VAL A 200 2.93 7.26 0.15
C VAL A 200 3.19 7.83 1.54
N GLY A 201 2.39 7.42 2.52
CA GLY A 201 2.45 7.92 3.89
C GLY A 201 3.80 7.67 4.54
N SER A 202 4.31 6.44 4.42
CA SER A 202 5.63 6.09 4.93
C SER A 202 6.76 6.82 4.20
N THR A 203 6.60 7.13 2.90
CA THR A 203 7.60 7.89 2.13
C THR A 203 7.66 9.34 2.59
N VAL A 204 6.52 10.00 2.72
CA VAL A 204 6.45 11.38 3.22
C VAL A 204 6.98 11.46 4.65
N SER A 205 6.62 10.51 5.53
CA SER A 205 7.15 10.48 6.90
C SER A 205 8.68 10.31 6.94
N SER A 206 9.28 9.60 5.97
CA SER A 206 10.74 9.42 5.92
C SER A 206 11.51 10.66 5.45
N LEU A 207 10.83 11.65 4.88
CA LEU A 207 11.41 12.92 4.41
C LEU A 207 11.30 14.06 5.44
N GLY A 208 10.45 13.90 6.47
CA GLY A 208 10.00 14.96 7.38
C GLY A 208 10.77 15.15 8.69
#